data_AF-A0A7W9G812-F1
#
_entry.id   AF-A0A7W9G812-F1
#
_cell.length_a   1.000
_cell.length_b   1.000
_cell.length_c   1.000
_cell.angle_alpha   90.00
_cell.angle_beta   90.00
_cell.angle_gamma   90.00
#
_symmetry.space_group_name_H-M   'P 1'
#
loop_
_entity.id
_entity.type
_entity.pdbx_description
1 polymer ?
#
loop_
_entity_poly.entity_id
_entity_poly.type
_entity_poly.pdbx_seq_one_letter_code
_entity_poly.pdbx_strand_id
1 'polypeptide(L)'
;MTVDTIGWDTTQRRAFGELTARSWLDADFRLRYEHDPLSVLAEYNLRLADGAVAPALPPEPGSELVIEILDGSEAMPPPPPCLLSLCFCLYTPTPGE
;
A
#
# COMPACT_ATOMS: atom_id res chain seq x y z
N MET A 1 -14.95 2.89 10.02
CA MET A 1 -13.68 3.56 10.36
C MET A 1 -12.77 3.44 9.15
N THR A 2 -12.35 4.56 8.57
CA THR A 2 -11.29 4.58 7.54
C THR A 2 -9.92 4.58 8.22
N VAL A 3 -8.91 3.97 7.60
CA VAL A 3 -7.55 3.80 8.17
C VAL A 3 -6.94 5.12 8.68
N ASP A 4 -7.29 6.25 8.07
CA ASP A 4 -6.81 7.58 8.46
C ASP A 4 -7.22 8.02 9.88
N THR A 5 -8.21 7.35 10.49
CA THR A 5 -8.70 7.71 11.85
C THR A 5 -8.01 6.97 13.00
N ILE A 6 -7.10 6.04 12.71
CA ILE A 6 -6.53 5.13 13.73
C ILE A 6 -5.25 5.69 14.38
N GLY A 7 -4.69 6.78 13.85
CA GLY A 7 -3.50 7.43 14.40
C GLY A 7 -2.19 6.69 14.10
N TRP A 8 -2.19 5.81 13.10
CA TRP A 8 -1.02 5.05 12.69
C TRP A 8 0.01 5.90 11.94
N ASP A 9 1.29 5.62 12.20
CA ASP A 9 2.38 6.21 11.43
C ASP A 9 2.46 5.64 10.00
N THR A 10 3.37 6.15 9.18
CA THR A 10 3.53 5.70 7.79
C THR A 10 3.95 4.23 7.67
N THR A 11 4.77 3.72 8.59
CA THR A 11 5.22 2.32 8.59
C THR A 11 4.05 1.40 8.89
N GLN A 12 3.24 1.75 9.89
CA GLN A 12 2.05 1.00 10.27
C GLN A 12 0.99 1.01 9.15
N ARG A 13 0.75 2.17 8.53
CA ARG A 13 -0.16 2.25 7.37
C ARG A 13 0.31 1.38 6.20
N ARG A 14 1.62 1.31 5.95
CA ARG A 14 2.19 0.41 4.95
C ARG A 14 1.98 -1.07 5.30
N ALA A 15 2.25 -1.46 6.54
CA ALA A 15 2.03 -2.84 7.00
C ALA A 15 0.55 -3.25 6.91
N PHE A 16 -0.38 -2.33 7.21
CA PHE A 16 -1.80 -2.59 7.02
C PHE A 16 -2.20 -2.72 5.54
N GLY A 17 -1.57 -1.95 4.66
CA GLY A 17 -1.73 -2.10 3.21
C GLY A 17 -1.28 -3.48 2.70
N GLU A 18 -0.14 -3.98 3.19
CA GLU A 18 0.34 -5.33 2.88
C GLU A 18 -0.60 -6.42 3.40
N LEU A 19 -1.05 -6.29 4.65
CA LEU A 19 -2.05 -7.18 5.25
C LEU A 19 -3.33 -7.21 4.42
N THR A 20 -3.80 -6.04 3.98
CA THR A 20 -4.98 -5.92 3.12
C THR A 20 -4.79 -6.64 1.80
N ALA A 21 -3.66 -6.40 1.11
CA ALA A 21 -3.35 -7.08 -0.14
C ALA A 21 -3.31 -8.61 0.03
N ARG A 22 -2.71 -9.09 1.13
CA ARG A 22 -2.69 -10.53 1.45
C ARG A 22 -4.10 -11.10 1.65
N SER A 23 -4.99 -10.34 2.30
CA SER A 23 -6.37 -10.78 2.53
C SER A 23 -7.21 -10.93 1.25
N TRP A 24 -6.79 -10.31 0.15
CA TRP A 24 -7.40 -10.50 -1.16
C TRP A 24 -6.89 -11.78 -1.85
N LEU A 25 -5.69 -12.25 -1.52
CA LEU A 25 -5.05 -13.41 -2.13
C LEU A 25 -5.27 -14.73 -1.39
N ASP A 26 -5.48 -14.64 -0.08
CA ASP A 26 -5.53 -15.78 0.83
C ASP A 26 -6.84 -15.73 1.63
N ALA A 27 -7.80 -16.56 1.23
CA ALA A 27 -9.11 -16.64 1.87
C ALA A 27 -9.02 -17.16 3.32
N ASP A 28 -8.07 -18.05 3.62
CA ASP A 28 -7.86 -18.55 4.98
C ASP A 28 -7.31 -17.44 5.88
N PHE A 29 -6.40 -16.61 5.35
CA PHE A 29 -5.93 -15.41 6.03
C PHE A 29 -7.06 -14.41 6.29
N ARG A 30 -7.93 -14.18 5.30
CA ARG A 30 -9.10 -13.31 5.47
C ARG A 30 -10.03 -13.82 6.57
N LEU A 31 -10.36 -15.12 6.56
CA LEU A 31 -11.20 -15.73 7.59
C LEU A 31 -10.58 -15.61 8.98
N ARG A 32 -9.26 -15.78 9.11
CA ARG A 32 -8.55 -15.54 10.38
C ARG A 32 -8.69 -14.10 10.85
N TYR A 33 -8.54 -13.13 9.96
CA TYR A 33 -8.70 -11.72 10.31
C TYR A 33 -10.14 -11.40 10.76
N GLU A 34 -11.14 -11.94 10.06
CA GLU A 34 -12.56 -11.74 10.42
C GLU A 34 -12.90 -12.37 11.78
N HIS A 35 -12.27 -13.50 12.14
CA HIS A 35 -12.48 -14.18 13.41
C HIS A 35 -11.71 -13.54 14.58
N ASP A 36 -10.44 -13.19 14.40
CA ASP A 36 -9.59 -12.61 15.45
C ASP A 36 -8.66 -11.51 14.88
N PRO A 37 -9.22 -10.31 14.61
CA PRO A 37 -8.46 -9.25 13.95
C PRO A 37 -7.35 -8.69 14.83
N LEU A 38 -7.51 -8.69 16.16
CA LEU A 38 -6.51 -8.11 17.07
C LEU A 38 -5.24 -8.95 17.12
N SER A 39 -5.37 -10.29 17.15
CA SER A 39 -4.21 -11.17 17.07
C SER A 39 -3.50 -11.04 15.73
N VAL A 40 -4.25 -11.02 14.61
CA VAL A 40 -3.65 -10.85 13.28
C VAL A 40 -2.95 -9.50 13.13
N LEU A 41 -3.55 -8.41 13.62
CA LEU A 41 -2.90 -7.09 13.64
C LEU A 41 -1.61 -7.10 14.49
N ALA A 42 -1.60 -7.79 15.62
CA ALA A 42 -0.43 -7.90 16.48
C ALA A 42 0.75 -8.63 15.80
N GLU A 43 0.49 -9.62 14.93
CA GLU A 43 1.53 -10.29 14.12
C GLU A 43 2.29 -9.29 13.22
N TYR A 44 1.64 -8.20 12.81
CA TYR A 44 2.20 -7.13 11.98
C TYR A 44 2.70 -5.93 12.79
N ASN A 45 2.79 -6.05 14.13
CA ASN A 45 3.07 -4.94 15.06
C ASN A 45 2.09 -3.76 14.97
N LEU A 46 0.86 -4.02 14.48
CA LEU A 46 -0.22 -3.05 14.43
C LEU A 46 -1.02 -3.14 15.73
N ARG A 47 -0.68 -2.30 16.70
CA ARG A 47 -1.44 -2.21 17.94
C ARG A 47 -2.49 -1.10 17.83
N LEU A 48 -3.67 -1.41 18.33
CA LEU A 48 -4.75 -0.45 18.48
C LEU A 48 -4.77 0.08 19.93
N ALA A 49 -5.29 1.28 20.12
CA ALA A 49 -5.54 1.81 21.46
C ALA A 49 -6.63 0.97 22.16
N ASP A 50 -6.60 0.93 23.49
CA ASP A 50 -7.59 0.20 24.27
C ASP A 50 -9.03 0.68 23.95
N GLY A 51 -9.91 -0.27 23.64
CA GLY A 51 -11.29 0.00 23.25
C GLY A 51 -11.49 0.45 21.79
N ALA A 52 -10.43 0.59 20.99
CA ALA A 52 -10.56 0.84 19.57
C ALA A 52 -11.01 -0.42 18.81
N VAL A 53 -11.86 -0.21 17.80
CA VAL A 53 -12.37 -1.28 16.94
C VAL A 53 -11.36 -1.56 15.84
N ALA A 54 -11.15 -2.84 15.52
CA ALA A 54 -10.29 -3.21 14.41
C ALA A 54 -10.83 -2.66 13.07
N PRO A 55 -9.96 -2.12 12.20
CA PRO A 55 -10.39 -1.67 10.88
C PRO A 55 -10.96 -2.83 10.06
N ALA A 56 -12.05 -2.58 9.36
CA ALA A 56 -12.58 -3.56 8.41
C ALA A 56 -11.64 -3.69 7.21
N LEU A 57 -11.47 -4.91 6.71
CA LEU A 57 -10.77 -5.14 5.45
C LEU A 57 -11.59 -4.56 4.28
N PRO A 58 -10.95 -3.80 3.38
CA PRO A 58 -11.60 -3.38 2.14
C PRO A 58 -12.03 -4.59 1.30
N PRO A 59 -13.12 -4.47 0.52
CA PRO A 59 -13.49 -5.50 -0.44
C PRO A 59 -12.37 -5.70 -1.47
N GLU A 60 -12.27 -6.91 -2.01
CA GLU A 60 -11.36 -7.22 -3.10
C GLU A 60 -11.70 -6.34 -4.32
N PRO A 61 -10.71 -5.74 -5.00
CA PRO A 61 -10.96 -5.00 -6.22
C PRO A 61 -11.53 -5.96 -7.27
N GLY A 62 -12.72 -5.67 -7.81
CA GLY A 62 -13.41 -6.54 -8.77
C GLY A 62 -12.75 -6.66 -10.17
N SER A 63 -11.53 -6.17 -10.33
CA SER A 63 -10.66 -6.35 -11.49
C SER A 63 -9.60 -7.41 -11.18
N GLU A 64 -9.16 -8.17 -12.18
CA GLU A 64 -8.08 -9.16 -12.05
C GLU A 64 -6.89 -8.58 -11.26
N LEU A 65 -6.61 -9.16 -10.09
CA LEU A 65 -5.55 -8.69 -9.22
C LEU A 65 -4.20 -9.16 -9.77
N VAL A 66 -3.53 -8.28 -10.51
CA VAL A 66 -2.18 -8.52 -11.04
C VAL A 66 -1.15 -8.00 -10.03
N ILE A 67 -0.33 -8.90 -9.49
CA ILE A 67 0.83 -8.54 -8.68
C ILE A 67 2.04 -8.43 -9.60
N GLU A 68 2.52 -7.21 -9.82
CA GLU A 68 3.76 -6.97 -10.55
C GLU A 68 4.93 -6.78 -9.57
N ILE A 69 6.03 -7.48 -9.82
CA ILE A 69 7.28 -7.26 -9.08
C ILE A 69 8.03 -6.12 -9.80
N LEU A 70 8.02 -4.94 -9.19
CA LEU A 70 8.78 -3.80 -9.66
C LEU A 70 10.22 -3.94 -9.17
N ASP A 71 11.05 -4.63 -9.97
CA ASP A 71 12.49 -4.71 -9.74
C ASP A 71 13.10 -3.32 -9.98
N GLY A 72 13.20 -2.53 -8.91
CA GLY A 72 13.78 -1.20 -8.94
C GLY A 72 15.28 -1.22 -9.24
N SER A 73 15.65 -1.43 -10.51
CA SER A 73 16.97 -1.13 -11.06
C SER A 73 16.93 -1.05 -12.59
N GLU A 74 16.04 -0.23 -13.15
CA GLU A 74 16.49 0.57 -14.28
C GLU A 74 17.24 1.76 -13.69
N ALA A 75 18.55 1.58 -13.53
CA ALA A 75 19.45 2.67 -13.23
C ALA A 75 19.22 3.76 -14.28
N MET A 76 18.54 4.83 -13.89
CA MET A 76 18.47 6.03 -14.70
C MET A 76 19.92 6.43 -14.99
N PRO A 77 20.38 6.44 -16.26
CA PRO A 77 21.75 6.81 -16.56
C PRO A 77 22.02 8.18 -15.96
N PRO A 78 23.21 8.42 -15.36
CA PRO A 78 23.51 9.68 -14.71
C PRO A 78 23.25 10.81 -15.72
N PRO A 79 22.51 11.87 -15.34
CA PRO A 79 22.25 12.96 -16.26
C PRO A 79 23.60 13.50 -16.76
N PRO A 80 23.74 13.82 -18.06
CA PRO A 80 24.97 14.39 -18.58
C PRO A 80 25.31 15.67 -17.80
N PRO A 81 26.60 15.97 -17.54
CA PRO A 81 27.04 17.06 -16.67
C PRO A 81 26.79 18.47 -17.23
N CYS A 82 25.88 18.60 -18.20
CA CYS A 82 25.53 19.86 -18.82
C CYS A 82 24.02 20.01 -18.69
N LEU A 83 23.58 20.83 -17.73
CA LEU A 83 22.44 21.77 -17.80
C LEU A 83 22.01 22.18 -16.38
N LEU A 84 22.89 22.92 -15.69
CA LEU A 84 22.53 23.81 -14.58
C LEU A 84 21.72 25.01 -15.11
N SER A 85 20.58 24.74 -15.74
CA SER A 85 19.58 25.76 -16.08
C SER A 85 18.22 25.11 -16.21
N LEU A 86 17.50 25.12 -15.09
CA LEU A 86 16.05 25.23 -14.96
C LEU A 86 15.22 24.67 -16.13
N CYS A 87 14.65 23.48 -15.96
CA CYS A 87 13.47 23.06 -16.74
C CYS A 87 12.44 22.36 -15.83
N PHE A 88 11.37 23.10 -15.56
CA PHE A 88 10.07 22.55 -15.19
C PHE A 88 9.61 21.60 -16.30
N CYS A 89 9.61 20.29 -16.05
CA CYS A 89 8.87 19.35 -16.90
C CYS A 89 7.52 19.09 -16.26
N LEU A 90 6.60 20.03 -16.45
CA LEU A 90 5.17 19.74 -16.48
C LEU A 90 4.96 18.67 -17.57
N TYR A 91 4.66 17.47 -17.11
CA TYR A 91 4.11 16.39 -17.92
C TYR A 91 2.91 16.93 -18.73
N THR A 92 3.02 16.95 -20.05
CA THR A 92 1.86 17.07 -20.94
C THR A 92 1.82 15.83 -21.82
N PRO A 93 0.78 14.98 -21.70
CA PRO A 93 0.61 13.86 -22.60
C PRO A 93 0.15 14.38 -23.97
N THR A 94 0.87 14.01 -25.03
CA THR A 94 0.43 14.26 -26.42
C THR A 94 -0.64 13.25 -26.83
N PRO A 95 -1.79 13.67 -27.40
CA PRO A 95 -2.74 12.76 -28.03
C PRO A 95 -2.21 12.32 -29.40
N GLY A 96 -2.58 11.11 -29.80
CA GLY A 96 -1.87 10.34 -30.81
C GLY A 96 -2.18 10.63 -32.28
N GLU A 97 -1.48 9.85 -33.11
CA GLU A 97 -1.93 9.21 -34.35
C GLU A 97 -0.98 8.05 -34.68
#